data_AF-A0A3D3P9X5-F1
#
_entry.id   AF-A0A3D3P9X5-F1
#
_cell.length_a   1.000
_cell.length_b   1.000
_cell.length_c   1.000
_cell.angle_alpha   90.00
_cell.angle_beta   90.00
_cell.angle_gamma   90.00
#
_symmetry.space_group_name_H-M   'P 1'
#
loop_
_entity.id
_entity.type
_entity.pdbx_description
1 polymer ?
#
loop_
_entity_poly.entity_id
_entity_poly.type
_entity_poly.pdbx_seq_one_letter_code
_entity_poly.pdbx_strand_id
1 'polypeptide(L)'
;SIATIFTLDIYKKKINPEANEHKQVQIGRWVIVASMLVAVFIAPHLGIDKKGGFQYIQEYTGFVSPGIFAMFLLGFFWKKTSSNAAMFATIGGFALSVLLKVSPNYVDLQFLNPIGYSVANAQGVFEIPFIDRMFMVFLICIIVMFVISIYDNRRGVKTNGLEVDRSMFKTSPAFTVGALIAVGIIVAIYSVYW
;
A
#
# COMPACT_ATOMS: atom_id res chain seq x y z
N SER A 1 9.97 -14.88 -2.93
CA SER A 1 9.00 -13.89 -3.43
C SER A 1 9.55 -12.99 -4.53
N ILE A 2 10.60 -12.17 -4.28
CA ILE A 2 11.15 -11.23 -5.29
C ILE A 2 11.55 -11.92 -6.60
N ALA A 3 12.32 -13.00 -6.54
CA ALA A 3 12.72 -13.74 -7.75
C ALA A 3 11.54 -14.31 -8.53
N THR A 4 10.52 -14.83 -7.86
CA THR A 4 9.35 -15.40 -8.52
C THR A 4 8.54 -14.32 -9.23
N ILE A 5 8.28 -13.18 -8.56
CA ILE A 5 7.61 -12.01 -9.14
C ILE A 5 8.40 -11.52 -10.37
N PHE A 6 9.70 -11.29 -10.23
CA PHE A 6 10.52 -10.84 -11.36
C PHE A 6 10.51 -11.86 -12.51
N THR A 7 10.68 -13.14 -12.21
CA THR A 7 10.82 -14.17 -13.25
C THR A 7 9.51 -14.38 -14.00
N LEU A 8 8.37 -14.46 -13.31
CA LEU A 8 7.07 -14.74 -13.92
C LEU A 8 6.43 -13.47 -14.50
N ASP A 9 6.40 -12.37 -13.74
CA ASP A 9 5.63 -11.18 -14.10
C ASP A 9 6.39 -10.21 -15.01
N ILE A 10 7.73 -10.24 -14.97
CA ILE A 10 8.59 -9.36 -15.78
C ILE A 10 9.34 -10.16 -16.84
N TYR A 11 10.19 -11.11 -16.43
CA TYR A 11 11.09 -11.81 -17.35
C TYR A 11 10.32 -12.63 -18.38
N LYS A 12 9.50 -13.59 -17.93
CA LYS A 12 8.69 -14.41 -18.84
C LYS A 12 7.68 -13.55 -19.59
N LYS A 13 6.96 -12.66 -18.92
CA LYS A 13 5.86 -11.92 -19.57
C LYS A 13 6.32 -10.83 -20.56
N LYS A 14 7.49 -10.22 -20.36
CA LYS A 14 7.92 -9.01 -21.11
C LYS A 14 9.31 -9.09 -21.74
N ILE A 15 10.24 -9.87 -21.21
CA ILE A 15 11.63 -9.92 -21.71
C ILE A 15 11.85 -11.14 -22.62
N ASN A 16 11.42 -12.32 -22.18
CA ASN A 16 11.54 -13.57 -22.92
C ASN A 16 10.29 -14.45 -22.73
N PRO A 17 9.24 -14.24 -23.54
CA PRO A 17 7.99 -15.02 -23.54
C PRO A 17 8.17 -16.52 -23.69
N GLU A 18 9.16 -16.93 -24.50
CA GLU A 18 9.46 -18.33 -24.81
C GLU A 18 10.43 -18.97 -23.81
N ALA A 19 10.67 -18.34 -22.65
CA ALA A 19 11.56 -18.90 -21.64
C ALA A 19 11.00 -20.21 -21.06
N ASN A 20 11.73 -21.31 -21.26
CA ASN A 20 11.43 -22.59 -20.61
C ASN A 20 11.64 -22.53 -19.07
N GLU A 21 11.12 -23.52 -18.35
CA GLU A 21 11.15 -23.55 -16.88
C GLU A 21 12.58 -23.55 -16.33
N HIS A 22 13.50 -24.27 -16.97
CA HIS A 22 14.90 -24.32 -16.55
C HIS A 22 15.54 -22.92 -16.58
N LYS A 23 15.33 -22.16 -17.65
CA LYS A 23 15.83 -20.79 -17.79
C LYS A 23 15.17 -19.84 -16.79
N GLN A 24 13.88 -20.01 -16.51
CA GLN A 24 13.18 -19.24 -15.48
C GLN A 24 13.81 -19.46 -14.10
N VAL A 25 14.05 -20.71 -13.69
CA VAL A 25 14.69 -21.02 -12.39
C VAL A 25 16.10 -20.43 -12.31
N GLN A 26 16.89 -20.53 -13.37
CA GLN A 26 18.24 -19.95 -13.41
C GLN A 26 18.21 -18.42 -13.21
N ILE A 27 17.35 -17.71 -13.94
CA ILE A 27 17.18 -16.26 -13.78
C ILE A 27 16.68 -15.92 -12.38
N GLY A 28 15.74 -16.67 -11.84
CA GLY A 28 15.26 -16.49 -10.47
C GLY A 28 16.37 -16.59 -9.42
N ARG A 29 17.29 -17.55 -9.56
CA ARG A 29 18.47 -17.67 -8.68
C ARG A 29 19.37 -16.44 -8.76
N TRP A 30 19.66 -15.96 -9.97
CA TRP A 30 20.45 -14.74 -10.16
C TRP A 30 19.79 -13.50 -9.54
N VAL A 31 18.47 -13.37 -9.67
CA VAL A 31 17.72 -12.25 -9.07
C VAL A 31 17.77 -12.31 -7.55
N ILE A 32 17.66 -13.49 -6.93
CA ILE A 32 17.82 -13.63 -5.47
C ILE A 32 19.21 -13.17 -5.02
N VAL A 33 20.27 -13.65 -5.69
CA VAL A 33 21.65 -13.29 -5.33
C VAL A 33 21.86 -11.77 -5.48
N ALA A 34 21.45 -11.19 -6.61
CA ALA A 34 21.56 -9.75 -6.83
C ALA A 34 20.77 -8.94 -5.78
N SER A 35 19.53 -9.34 -5.49
CA SER A 35 18.70 -8.67 -4.47
C SER A 35 19.31 -8.76 -3.08
N MET A 36 19.92 -9.89 -2.74
CA MET A 36 20.59 -10.10 -1.46
C MET A 36 21.83 -9.21 -1.32
N LEU A 37 22.64 -9.08 -2.37
CA LEU A 37 23.80 -8.18 -2.38
C LEU A 37 23.37 -6.72 -2.16
N VAL A 38 22.31 -6.28 -2.85
CA VAL A 38 21.74 -4.94 -2.67
C VAL A 38 21.24 -4.74 -1.23
N ALA A 39 20.54 -5.72 -0.66
CA ALA A 39 20.04 -5.65 0.71
C ALA A 39 21.19 -5.56 1.73
N VAL A 40 22.23 -6.37 1.59
CA VAL A 40 23.42 -6.34 2.47
C VAL A 40 24.14 -5.00 2.38
N PHE A 41 24.24 -4.42 1.18
CA PHE A 41 24.86 -3.11 0.99
C PHE A 41 24.06 -1.97 1.61
N ILE A 42 22.72 -2.00 1.48
CA ILE A 42 21.84 -0.95 1.98
C ILE A 42 21.65 -1.04 3.50
N ALA A 43 21.60 -2.25 4.07
CA ALA A 43 21.22 -2.47 5.48
C ALA A 43 21.95 -1.58 6.51
N PRO A 44 23.29 -1.37 6.44
CA PRO A 44 24.00 -0.49 7.38
C PRO A 44 23.59 0.99 7.29
N HIS A 45 23.02 1.42 6.15
CA HIS A 45 22.69 2.82 5.87
C HIS A 45 21.25 3.18 6.29
N LEU A 46 20.46 2.21 6.77
CA LEU A 46 19.04 2.43 7.08
C LEU A 46 18.79 3.15 8.41
N GLY A 47 19.80 3.28 9.29
CA GLY A 47 19.65 3.96 10.58
C GLY A 47 18.58 3.34 11.48
N ILE A 48 18.42 2.00 11.38
CA ILE A 48 17.40 1.19 12.08
C ILE A 48 17.50 1.31 13.60
N ASP A 49 18.69 1.66 14.10
CA ASP A 49 19.03 1.88 15.50
C ASP A 49 18.29 3.08 16.13
N LYS A 50 17.82 4.06 15.34
CA LYS A 50 17.28 5.33 15.87
C LYS A 50 15.77 5.34 16.10
N LYS A 51 14.97 4.89 15.12
CA LYS A 51 13.49 4.86 15.18
C LYS A 51 12.93 3.46 15.45
N GLY A 52 13.79 2.44 15.52
CA GLY A 52 13.42 1.04 15.56
C GLY A 52 13.02 0.49 14.19
N GLY A 53 13.51 -0.70 13.85
CA GLY A 53 13.33 -1.30 12.52
C GLY A 53 11.86 -1.49 12.11
N PHE A 54 10.97 -1.70 13.08
CA PHE A 54 9.55 -1.84 12.82
C PHE A 54 8.90 -0.54 12.32
N GLN A 55 9.23 0.61 12.90
CA GLN A 55 8.73 1.91 12.42
C GLN A 55 9.26 2.22 11.02
N TYR A 56 10.54 1.89 10.78
CA TYR A 56 11.13 2.04 9.44
C TYR A 56 10.35 1.22 8.41
N ILE A 57 10.15 -0.08 8.67
CA ILE A 57 9.42 -0.95 7.75
C ILE A 57 8.00 -0.44 7.51
N GLN A 58 7.27 -0.05 8.56
CA GLN A 58 5.92 0.48 8.43
C GLN A 58 5.87 1.79 7.65
N GLU A 59 6.78 2.73 7.93
CA GLU A 59 6.81 4.01 7.25
C GLU A 59 7.07 3.83 5.75
N TYR A 60 8.06 3.02 5.37
CA TYR A 60 8.44 2.81 3.97
C TYR A 60 7.45 1.95 3.18
N THR A 61 6.88 0.91 3.81
CA THR A 61 5.77 0.16 3.19
C THR A 61 4.54 1.05 3.02
N GLY A 62 4.34 2.01 3.94
CA GLY A 62 3.31 3.05 3.89
C GLY A 62 3.39 4.02 2.71
N PHE A 63 4.49 4.06 1.95
CA PHE A 63 4.54 4.87 0.72
C PHE A 63 3.72 4.26 -0.41
N VAL A 64 3.62 2.94 -0.44
CA VAL A 64 3.03 2.19 -1.55
C VAL A 64 1.71 1.53 -1.14
N SER A 65 1.61 1.06 0.10
CA SER A 65 0.46 0.29 0.57
C SER A 65 -0.90 1.00 0.49
N PRO A 66 -1.03 2.33 0.73
CA PRO A 66 -2.34 2.98 0.67
C PRO A 66 -2.93 2.99 -0.73
N GLY A 67 -2.10 3.24 -1.75
CA GLY A 67 -2.51 3.24 -3.16
C GLY A 67 -2.86 1.85 -3.66
N ILE A 68 -2.05 0.84 -3.33
CA ILE A 68 -2.35 -0.57 -3.65
C ILE A 68 -3.64 -1.02 -2.95
N PHE A 69 -3.84 -0.65 -1.68
CA PHE A 69 -5.05 -1.01 -0.95
C PHE A 69 -6.30 -0.35 -1.55
N ALA A 70 -6.23 0.94 -1.91
CA ALA A 70 -7.31 1.64 -2.62
C ALA A 70 -7.64 0.99 -3.96
N MET A 71 -6.61 0.60 -4.73
CA MET A 71 -6.76 -0.15 -5.97
C MET A 71 -7.56 -1.44 -5.75
N PHE A 72 -7.13 -2.27 -4.81
CA PHE A 72 -7.79 -3.55 -4.57
C PHE A 72 -9.21 -3.34 -4.05
N LEU A 73 -9.41 -2.44 -3.09
CA LEU A 73 -10.73 -2.18 -2.52
C LEU A 73 -11.74 -1.76 -3.61
N LEU A 74 -11.42 -0.77 -4.43
CA LEU A 74 -12.33 -0.36 -5.51
C LEU A 74 -12.38 -1.38 -6.66
N GLY A 75 -11.28 -2.05 -6.98
CA GLY A 75 -11.24 -3.10 -8.01
C GLY A 75 -12.13 -4.29 -7.69
N PHE A 76 -12.16 -4.72 -6.42
CA PHE A 76 -13.00 -5.83 -5.96
C PHE A 76 -14.46 -5.42 -5.76
N PHE A 77 -14.70 -4.30 -5.07
CA PHE A 77 -16.03 -3.95 -4.59
C PHE A 77 -16.79 -2.95 -5.47
N TRP A 78 -16.14 -2.34 -6.46
CA TRP A 78 -16.77 -1.36 -7.36
C TRP A 78 -16.53 -1.69 -8.83
N LYS A 79 -17.56 -2.25 -9.49
CA LYS A 79 -17.52 -2.71 -10.90
C LYS A 79 -17.13 -1.64 -11.93
N LYS A 80 -17.25 -0.37 -11.55
CA LYS A 80 -16.96 0.80 -12.41
C LYS A 80 -15.50 1.21 -12.38
N THR A 81 -14.66 0.59 -11.56
CA THR A 81 -13.23 0.93 -11.48
C THR A 81 -12.55 0.67 -12.82
N SER A 82 -11.92 1.71 -13.39
CA SER A 82 -11.18 1.61 -14.66
C SER A 82 -9.71 1.25 -14.44
N SER A 83 -9.06 0.71 -15.47
CA SER A 83 -7.62 0.43 -15.45
C SER A 83 -6.77 1.70 -15.25
N ASN A 84 -7.23 2.85 -15.76
CA ASN A 84 -6.53 4.13 -15.57
C ASN A 84 -6.61 4.60 -14.12
N ALA A 85 -7.77 4.43 -13.47
CA ALA A 85 -7.94 4.73 -12.06
C ALA A 85 -7.00 3.85 -11.21
N ALA A 86 -6.93 2.55 -11.51
CA ALA A 86 -5.98 1.64 -10.87
C ALA A 86 -4.52 2.10 -11.07
N MET A 87 -4.13 2.45 -12.31
CA MET A 87 -2.79 2.95 -12.59
C MET A 87 -2.44 4.21 -11.78
N PHE A 88 -3.40 5.16 -11.64
CA PHE A 88 -3.21 6.32 -10.78
C PHE A 88 -2.96 5.92 -9.33
N ALA A 89 -3.72 4.95 -8.80
CA ALA A 89 -3.54 4.51 -7.42
C ALA A 89 -2.14 3.92 -7.16
N THR A 90 -1.56 3.17 -8.11
CA THR A 90 -0.19 2.65 -7.97
C THR A 90 0.87 3.74 -8.06
N ILE A 91 0.81 4.58 -9.11
CA ILE A 91 1.90 5.52 -9.41
C ILE A 91 1.66 6.86 -8.71
N GLY A 92 0.47 7.41 -8.88
CA GLY A 92 0.03 8.65 -8.23
C GLY A 92 -0.07 8.51 -6.72
N GLY A 93 -0.50 7.37 -6.19
CA GLY A 93 -0.49 7.10 -4.75
C GLY A 93 0.92 7.14 -4.15
N PHE A 94 1.91 6.52 -4.82
CA PHE A 94 3.31 6.61 -4.42
C PHE A 94 3.85 8.04 -4.51
N ALA A 95 3.58 8.73 -5.63
CA ALA A 95 4.01 10.12 -5.81
C ALA A 95 3.43 11.03 -4.72
N LEU A 96 2.15 10.85 -4.37
CA LEU A 96 1.49 11.59 -3.30
C LEU A 96 2.11 11.32 -1.93
N SER A 97 2.43 10.06 -1.62
CA SER A 97 3.16 9.70 -0.39
C SER A 97 4.51 10.41 -0.29
N VAL A 98 5.26 10.45 -1.39
CA VAL A 98 6.55 11.18 -1.46
C VAL A 98 6.33 12.68 -1.28
N LEU A 99 5.36 13.26 -1.98
CA LEU A 99 5.03 14.69 -1.87
C LEU A 99 4.68 15.08 -0.43
N LEU A 100 3.83 14.31 0.24
CA LEU A 100 3.45 14.57 1.64
C LEU A 100 4.60 14.34 2.63
N LYS A 101 5.54 13.44 2.32
CA LYS A 101 6.74 13.25 3.17
C LYS A 101 7.71 14.42 3.03
N VAL A 102 7.86 14.97 1.83
CA VAL A 102 8.84 16.02 1.53
C VAL A 102 8.27 17.43 1.75
N SER A 103 6.94 17.60 1.75
CA SER A 103 6.28 18.90 1.94
C SER A 103 6.73 19.72 3.16
N PRO A 104 7.08 19.13 4.32
CA PRO A 104 7.57 19.90 5.47
C PRO A 104 8.86 20.68 5.20
N ASN A 105 9.63 20.31 4.16
CA ASN A 105 10.85 21.02 3.79
C ASN A 105 10.58 22.32 3.01
N TYR A 106 9.36 22.48 2.49
CA TYR A 106 8.96 23.62 1.66
C TYR A 106 7.86 24.46 2.29
N VAL A 107 7.02 23.85 3.13
CA VAL A 107 5.89 24.49 3.79
C VAL A 107 5.93 24.14 5.27
N ASP A 108 5.86 25.15 6.13
CA ASP A 108 5.73 24.92 7.57
C ASP A 108 4.32 24.36 7.88
N LEU A 109 4.28 23.14 8.39
CA LEU A 109 3.04 22.44 8.75
C LEU A 109 2.66 22.65 10.22
N GLN A 110 3.27 23.60 10.93
CA GLN A 110 2.94 23.91 12.33
C GLN A 110 1.45 24.27 12.49
N PHE A 111 0.81 24.86 11.48
CA PHE A 111 -0.63 25.17 11.51
C PHE A 111 -1.53 23.92 11.64
N LEU A 112 -1.03 22.72 11.33
CA LEU A 112 -1.73 21.45 11.51
C LEU A 112 -1.55 20.84 12.91
N ASN A 113 -0.63 21.38 13.73
CA ASN A 113 -0.34 20.85 15.06
C ASN A 113 -1.52 21.03 16.04
N PRO A 114 -2.23 22.18 16.09
CA PRO A 114 -3.38 22.35 16.99
C PRO A 114 -4.53 21.36 16.74
N ILE A 115 -4.64 20.84 15.51
CA ILE A 115 -5.64 19.84 15.13
C ILE A 115 -5.09 18.40 15.16
N GLY A 116 -3.85 18.20 15.64
CA GLY A 116 -3.24 16.89 15.86
C GLY A 116 -2.64 16.22 14.61
N TYR A 117 -2.56 16.91 13.48
CA TYR A 117 -2.12 16.31 12.20
C TYR A 117 -0.63 16.54 11.86
N SER A 118 0.10 17.29 12.68
CA SER A 118 1.56 17.42 12.53
C SER A 118 2.27 17.40 13.88
N VAL A 119 3.48 16.84 13.90
CA VAL A 119 4.34 16.75 15.09
C VAL A 119 5.75 17.16 14.69
N ALA A 120 6.42 17.91 15.56
CA ALA A 120 7.82 18.28 15.36
C ALA A 120 8.72 17.03 15.39
N ASN A 121 9.51 16.83 14.34
CA ASN A 121 10.52 15.77 14.30
C ASN A 121 11.76 16.16 15.13
N ALA A 122 12.78 15.29 15.14
CA ALA A 122 14.02 15.52 15.90
C ALA A 122 14.80 16.78 15.48
N GLN A 123 14.48 17.36 14.32
CA GLN A 123 15.07 18.58 13.79
C GLN A 123 14.18 19.82 14.01
N GLY A 124 13.06 19.67 14.72
CA GLY A 124 12.09 20.75 14.97
C GLY A 124 11.17 21.06 13.79
N VAL A 125 11.21 20.26 12.71
CA VAL A 125 10.34 20.44 11.55
C VAL A 125 9.03 19.70 11.79
N PHE A 126 7.90 20.39 11.66
CA PHE A 126 6.58 19.79 11.81
C PHE A 126 6.25 18.90 10.60
N GLU A 127 6.17 17.59 10.81
CA GLU A 127 5.81 16.61 9.78
C GLU A 127 4.53 15.86 10.13
N ILE A 128 3.82 15.38 9.11
CA ILE A 128 2.63 14.52 9.28
C ILE A 128 3.10 13.12 9.66
N PRO A 129 2.64 12.54 10.79
CA PRO A 129 2.97 11.17 11.16
C PRO A 129 2.65 10.17 10.05
N PHE A 130 3.45 9.10 9.94
CA PHE A 130 3.35 8.21 8.77
C PHE A 130 1.97 7.53 8.65
N ILE A 131 1.30 7.22 9.76
CA ILE A 131 -0.05 6.62 9.76
C ILE A 131 -1.08 7.59 9.20
N ASP A 132 -1.06 8.85 9.64
CA ASP A 132 -1.98 9.89 9.14
C ASP A 132 -1.74 10.17 7.66
N ARG A 133 -0.46 10.22 7.25
CA ARG A 133 -0.08 10.34 5.84
C ARG A 133 -0.63 9.17 5.03
N MET A 134 -0.48 7.93 5.50
CA MET A 134 -1.02 6.74 4.82
C MET A 134 -2.53 6.85 4.65
N PHE A 135 -3.25 7.27 5.68
CA PHE A 135 -4.69 7.44 5.63
C PHE A 135 -5.11 8.53 4.63
N MET A 136 -4.44 9.67 4.63
CA MET A 136 -4.69 10.76 3.66
C MET A 136 -4.45 10.30 2.22
N VAL A 137 -3.33 9.61 1.95
CA VAL A 137 -3.01 9.08 0.62
C VAL A 137 -4.08 8.09 0.17
N PHE A 138 -4.53 7.20 1.07
CA PHE A 138 -5.61 6.26 0.79
C PHE A 138 -6.89 6.98 0.38
N LEU A 139 -7.35 7.96 1.16
CA LEU A 139 -8.57 8.73 0.86
C LEU A 139 -8.47 9.48 -0.47
N ILE A 140 -7.33 10.15 -0.72
CA ILE A 140 -7.10 10.86 -1.97
C ILE A 140 -7.09 9.89 -3.15
N CYS A 141 -6.45 8.72 -3.00
CA CYS A 141 -6.50 7.67 -4.02
C CYS A 141 -7.93 7.23 -4.31
N ILE A 142 -8.74 6.95 -3.28
CA ILE A 142 -10.15 6.56 -3.46
C ILE A 142 -10.93 7.65 -4.23
N ILE A 143 -10.78 8.93 -3.84
CA ILE A 143 -11.47 10.05 -4.50
C ILE A 143 -11.05 10.19 -5.96
N VAL A 144 -9.74 10.22 -6.23
CA VAL A 144 -9.25 10.38 -7.60
C VAL A 144 -9.60 9.18 -8.46
N MET A 145 -9.47 7.96 -7.93
CA MET A 145 -9.92 6.74 -8.61
C MET A 145 -11.41 6.80 -8.96
N PHE A 146 -12.24 7.27 -8.04
CA PHE A 146 -13.67 7.44 -8.26
C PHE A 146 -13.96 8.43 -9.40
N VAL A 147 -13.28 9.59 -9.39
CA VAL A 147 -13.41 10.62 -10.43
C VAL A 147 -12.96 10.11 -11.80
N ILE A 148 -11.75 9.52 -11.88
CA ILE A 148 -11.21 8.95 -13.13
C ILE A 148 -12.14 7.87 -13.67
N SER A 149 -12.61 6.97 -12.79
CA SER A 149 -13.50 5.88 -13.19
C SER A 149 -14.82 6.41 -13.74
N ILE A 150 -15.46 7.40 -13.10
CA ILE A 150 -16.70 8.00 -13.64
C ILE A 150 -16.44 8.65 -15.00
N TYR A 151 -15.34 9.39 -15.13
CA TYR A 151 -14.98 10.03 -16.38
C TYR A 151 -14.74 9.01 -17.50
N ASP A 152 -14.00 7.94 -17.23
CA ASP A 152 -13.72 6.85 -18.17
C ASP A 152 -14.99 6.10 -18.58
N ASN A 153 -15.89 5.79 -17.63
CA ASN A 153 -17.17 5.14 -17.94
C ASN A 153 -18.05 6.03 -18.83
N ARG A 154 -18.07 7.35 -18.60
CA ARG A 154 -18.79 8.30 -19.46
C ARG A 154 -18.24 8.33 -20.88
N ARG A 155 -16.95 8.04 -21.06
CA ARG A 155 -16.28 7.91 -22.37
C ARG A 155 -16.39 6.51 -22.99
N GLY A 156 -17.11 5.59 -22.35
CA GLY A 156 -17.31 4.23 -22.85
C GLY A 156 -16.11 3.30 -22.67
N VAL A 157 -15.16 3.63 -21.78
CA VAL A 157 -14.04 2.72 -21.46
C VAL A 157 -14.60 1.48 -20.78
N LYS A 158 -14.30 0.30 -21.36
CA LYS A 158 -14.76 -0.98 -20.81
C LYS A 158 -14.04 -1.28 -19.48
N THR A 159 -14.82 -1.43 -18.41
CA THR A 159 -14.32 -1.87 -17.11
C THR A 159 -14.46 -3.40 -16.99
N ASN A 160 -13.51 -4.04 -16.32
CA ASN A 160 -13.55 -5.48 -16.03
C ASN A 160 -13.92 -5.68 -14.55
N GLY A 161 -15.11 -5.19 -14.17
CA GLY A 161 -15.58 -5.26 -12.79
C GLY A 161 -15.84 -6.69 -12.32
N LEU A 162 -15.42 -7.02 -11.10
CA LEU A 162 -15.72 -8.31 -10.49
C LEU A 162 -17.19 -8.38 -10.07
N GLU A 163 -17.85 -9.50 -10.37
CA GLU A 163 -19.18 -9.79 -9.83
C GLU A 163 -19.05 -10.45 -8.46
N VAL A 164 -19.28 -9.67 -7.41
CA VAL A 164 -19.24 -10.17 -6.04
C VAL A 164 -20.64 -10.65 -5.64
N ASP A 165 -20.82 -11.96 -5.51
CA ASP A 165 -22.02 -12.56 -4.92
C ASP A 165 -22.01 -12.37 -3.39
N ARG A 166 -23.14 -11.88 -2.85
CA ARG A 166 -23.35 -11.70 -1.42
C ARG A 166 -23.30 -13.02 -0.64
N SER A 167 -23.59 -14.15 -1.30
CA SER A 167 -23.52 -15.47 -0.70
C SER A 167 -22.12 -15.82 -0.17
N MET A 168 -21.06 -15.26 -0.79
CA MET A 168 -19.66 -15.47 -0.39
C MET A 168 -19.31 -14.90 0.98
N PHE A 169 -20.10 -13.96 1.51
CA PHE A 169 -19.87 -13.36 2.83
C PHE A 169 -20.71 -13.99 3.94
N LYS A 170 -21.49 -15.03 3.65
CA LYS A 170 -22.22 -15.77 4.69
C LYS A 170 -21.22 -16.51 5.58
N THR A 171 -21.20 -16.16 6.85
CA THR A 171 -20.33 -16.79 7.84
C THR A 171 -21.03 -17.98 8.52
N SER A 172 -20.25 -18.95 8.96
CA SER A 172 -20.78 -20.03 9.81
C SER A 172 -21.06 -19.51 11.23
N PRO A 173 -22.04 -20.08 11.96
CA PRO A 173 -22.32 -19.68 13.33
C PRO A 173 -21.07 -19.76 14.24
N ALA A 174 -20.25 -20.80 14.07
CA ALA A 174 -19.01 -20.97 14.82
C ALA A 174 -18.00 -19.84 14.57
N PHE A 175 -17.82 -19.43 13.30
CA PHE A 175 -16.97 -18.30 12.96
C PHE A 175 -17.50 -17.00 13.57
N THR A 176 -18.81 -16.75 13.49
CA THR A 176 -19.44 -15.54 14.04
C THR A 176 -19.24 -15.45 15.55
N VAL A 177 -19.46 -16.54 16.29
CA VAL A 177 -19.22 -16.58 17.74
C VAL A 177 -17.74 -16.32 18.05
N GLY A 178 -16.82 -16.97 17.34
CA GLY A 178 -15.38 -16.75 17.50
C GLY A 178 -14.96 -15.30 17.24
N ALA A 179 -15.49 -14.68 16.19
CA ALA A 179 -15.22 -13.28 15.85
C ALA A 179 -15.74 -12.33 16.94
N LEU A 180 -16.95 -12.57 17.48
CA LEU A 180 -17.50 -11.77 18.57
C LEU A 180 -16.67 -11.88 19.85
N ILE A 181 -16.18 -13.07 20.19
CA ILE A 181 -15.28 -13.26 21.34
C ILE A 181 -13.98 -12.49 21.13
N ALA A 182 -13.36 -12.60 19.95
CA ALA A 182 -12.12 -11.87 19.65
C ALA A 182 -12.31 -10.36 19.74
N VAL A 183 -13.40 -9.82 19.17
CA VAL A 183 -13.76 -8.40 19.30
C VAL A 183 -13.98 -8.02 20.76
N GLY A 184 -14.70 -8.84 21.53
CA GLY A 184 -14.93 -8.60 22.96
C GLY A 184 -13.63 -8.54 23.78
N ILE A 185 -12.67 -9.43 23.50
CA ILE A 185 -11.34 -9.41 24.14
C ILE A 185 -10.60 -8.11 23.78
N ILE A 186 -10.61 -7.71 22.51
CA ILE A 186 -9.96 -6.46 22.07
C ILE A 186 -10.59 -5.26 22.80
N VAL A 187 -11.92 -5.17 22.84
CA VAL A 187 -12.62 -4.11 23.56
C VAL A 187 -12.23 -4.10 25.04
N ALA A 188 -12.23 -5.26 25.71
CA ALA A 188 -11.85 -5.36 27.11
C ALA A 188 -10.41 -4.89 27.37
N ILE A 189 -9.45 -5.31 26.54
CA ILE A 189 -8.06 -4.86 26.66
C ILE A 189 -7.98 -3.34 26.50
N TYR A 190 -8.57 -2.79 25.44
CA TYR A 190 -8.52 -1.34 25.22
C TYR A 190 -9.26 -0.57 26.33
N SER A 191 -10.37 -1.05 26.87
CA SER A 191 -11.08 -0.37 27.96
C SER A 191 -10.34 -0.40 29.30
N VAL A 192 -9.54 -1.44 29.57
CA VAL A 192 -8.79 -1.57 30.83
C VAL A 192 -7.50 -0.75 30.82
N TYR A 193 -6.83 -0.65 29.67
CA TYR A 193 -5.51 -0.02 29.54
C TYR A 193 -5.52 1.38 28.91
N TRP A 194 -6.69 1.92 28.58
CA TRP A 194 -6.88 3.30 28.14
C TRP A 194 -7.10 4.21 29.35
#